data_AF-A0A1F8DVW3-F1
#
_entry.id   AF-A0A1F8DVW3-F1
#
_cell.length_a   1.000
_cell.length_b   1.000
_cell.length_c   1.000
_cell.angle_alpha   90.00
_cell.angle_beta   90.00
_cell.angle_gamma   90.00
#
_symmetry.space_group_name_H-M   'P 1'
#
loop_
_entity.id
_entity.type
_entity.pdbx_description
1 polymer ?
#
loop_
_entity_poly.entity_id
_entity_poly.type
_entity_poly.pdbx_seq_one_letter_code
_entity_poly.pdbx_strand_id
1 'polypeptide(L)'
;MRWLEAGAKRVIVHVEAITPQDILFLKGFGKGKVGIALVPATPLKKAEQYIEHFPFVQLLAVKPGYSGQRFDRKVLEKIVFLKALHPDSIVEIDGGVNATTAPAIKDAGADIIVSGSYIFEAKDKKAAYKELKKI
;
A
#
# COMPACT_ATOMS: atom_id res chain seq x y z
N MET A 1 18.79 -3.07 -9.53
CA MET A 1 17.43 -3.59 -9.80
C MET A 1 17.37 -5.11 -9.90
N ARG A 2 18.19 -5.82 -9.11
CA ARG A 2 18.23 -7.31 -9.07
C ARG A 2 16.87 -7.97 -8.87
N TRP A 3 15.95 -7.32 -8.15
CA TRP A 3 14.59 -7.80 -7.96
C TRP A 3 13.77 -7.85 -9.25
N LEU A 4 13.89 -6.83 -10.11
CA LEU A 4 13.22 -6.85 -11.42
C LEU A 4 13.85 -7.88 -12.35
N GLU A 5 15.18 -8.02 -12.32
CA GLU A 5 15.90 -9.06 -13.06
C GLU A 5 15.48 -10.47 -12.60
N ALA A 6 15.22 -10.66 -11.31
CA ALA A 6 14.69 -11.89 -10.73
C ALA A 6 13.20 -12.13 -11.05
N GLY A 7 12.54 -11.23 -11.79
CA GLY A 7 11.16 -11.39 -12.23
C GLY A 7 10.10 -10.73 -11.33
N ALA A 8 10.49 -9.89 -10.36
CA ALA A 8 9.53 -9.10 -9.62
C ALA A 8 8.73 -8.20 -10.57
N LYS A 9 7.40 -8.28 -10.49
CA LYS A 9 6.51 -7.44 -11.31
C LYS A 9 6.39 -6.02 -10.80
N ARG A 10 6.61 -5.84 -9.50
CA ARG A 10 6.55 -4.56 -8.80
C ARG A 10 7.61 -4.50 -7.71
N VAL A 11 8.25 -3.35 -7.57
CA VAL A 11 9.14 -2.99 -6.47
C VAL A 11 8.53 -1.76 -5.80
N ILE A 12 8.24 -1.85 -4.51
CA ILE A 12 7.67 -0.75 -3.74
C ILE A 12 8.76 -0.25 -2.79
N VAL A 13 9.04 1.04 -2.83
CA VAL A 13 10.11 1.66 -2.02
C VAL A 13 9.54 2.61 -0.99
N HIS A 14 10.06 2.57 0.23
CA HIS A 14 9.64 3.48 1.28
C HIS A 14 10.10 4.91 1.02
N VAL A 15 9.18 5.87 1.06
CA VAL A 15 9.54 7.29 0.89
C VAL A 15 10.48 7.79 1.99
N GLU A 16 10.47 7.11 3.15
CA GLU A 16 11.35 7.40 4.27
C GLU A 16 12.80 6.95 4.05
N ALA A 17 13.04 6.10 3.04
CA ALA A 17 14.32 5.48 2.76
C ALA A 17 14.89 5.84 1.37
N ILE A 18 14.28 6.80 0.66
CA ILE A 18 14.73 7.24 -0.67
C ILE A 18 15.13 8.71 -0.67
N THR A 19 16.07 9.03 -1.55
CA THR A 19 16.53 10.39 -1.86
C THR A 19 15.98 10.85 -3.23
N PRO A 20 16.02 12.16 -3.53
CA PRO A 20 15.69 12.67 -4.88
C PRO A 20 16.49 11.99 -6.01
N GLN A 21 17.74 11.61 -5.74
CA GLN A 21 18.60 10.90 -6.70
C GLN A 21 18.09 9.48 -6.98
N ASP A 22 17.63 8.77 -5.95
CA ASP A 22 17.05 7.43 -6.10
C ASP A 22 15.83 7.46 -7.02
N ILE A 23 15.03 8.53 -6.97
CA ILE A 23 13.86 8.69 -7.81
C ILE A 23 14.22 8.83 -9.28
N LEU A 24 15.28 9.58 -9.60
CA LEU A 24 15.75 9.71 -10.98
C LEU A 24 16.17 8.35 -11.54
N PHE A 25 16.88 7.55 -10.73
CA PHE A 25 17.24 6.18 -11.07
C PHE A 25 15.99 5.30 -11.27
N LEU A 26 15.05 5.34 -10.31
CA LEU A 26 13.86 4.49 -10.31
C LEU A 26 12.88 4.79 -11.46
N LYS A 27 12.79 6.05 -11.92
CA LYS A 27 12.00 6.44 -13.09
C LYS A 27 12.41 5.71 -14.37
N GLY A 28 13.68 5.34 -14.50
CA GLY A 28 14.21 4.64 -15.68
C GLY A 28 13.67 3.23 -15.88
N PHE A 29 13.03 2.63 -14.86
CA PHE A 29 12.55 1.25 -14.91
C PHE A 29 11.12 1.08 -15.44
N GLY A 30 10.47 2.19 -15.82
CA GLY A 30 9.16 2.20 -16.46
C GLY A 30 7.99 2.33 -15.49
N LYS A 31 6.92 2.99 -15.97
CA LYS A 31 5.70 3.24 -15.19
C LYS A 31 5.06 1.92 -14.72
N GLY A 32 4.65 1.87 -13.45
CA GLY A 32 3.91 0.75 -12.87
C GLY A 32 4.75 -0.42 -12.34
N LYS A 33 6.05 -0.49 -12.68
CA LYS A 33 6.99 -1.46 -12.08
C LYS A 33 7.54 -0.99 -10.73
N VAL A 34 7.51 0.32 -10.49
CA VAL A 34 7.94 0.93 -9.24
C VAL A 34 6.77 1.68 -8.62
N GLY A 35 6.58 1.46 -7.32
CA GLY A 35 5.65 2.19 -6.47
C GLY A 35 6.35 2.74 -5.24
N ILE A 36 5.64 3.57 -4.48
CA ILE A 36 6.13 4.11 -3.21
C ILE A 36 5.29 3.63 -2.04
N ALA A 37 5.90 3.49 -0.87
CA ALA A 37 5.24 3.13 0.39
C ALA A 37 5.42 4.23 1.43
N LEU A 38 4.42 4.39 2.28
CA LEU A 38 4.46 5.30 3.43
C LEU A 38 4.10 4.55 4.71
N VAL A 39 4.84 4.82 5.79
CA VAL A 39 4.44 4.37 7.13
C VAL A 39 3.29 5.23 7.70
N PRO A 40 2.52 4.75 8.70
CA PRO A 40 1.38 5.51 9.25
C PRO A 40 1.75 6.90 9.75
N ALA A 41 2.96 7.09 10.29
CA ALA A 41 3.41 8.38 10.82
C ALA A 41 3.87 9.38 9.73
N THR A 42 4.14 8.94 8.51
CA THR A 42 4.65 9.81 7.45
C THR A 42 3.51 10.61 6.82
N PRO A 43 3.55 11.95 6.82
CA PRO A 43 2.51 12.75 6.19
C PRO A 43 2.56 12.61 4.66
N LEU A 44 1.40 12.61 4.01
CA LEU A 44 1.28 12.49 2.54
C LEU A 44 2.10 13.55 1.80
N LYS A 45 2.21 14.75 2.36
CA LYS A 45 3.03 15.85 1.81
C LYS A 45 4.48 15.45 1.50
N LYS A 46 5.06 14.50 2.25
CA LYS A 46 6.42 14.00 1.96
C LYS A 46 6.49 13.18 0.68
N ALA A 47 5.37 12.60 0.24
CA ALA A 47 5.27 11.76 -0.94
C ALA A 47 4.68 12.48 -2.16
N GLU A 48 3.99 13.62 -2.00
CA GLU A 48 3.33 14.36 -3.10
C GLU A 48 4.23 14.52 -4.34
N GLN A 49 5.47 14.99 -4.14
CA GLN A 49 6.43 15.23 -5.23
C GLN A 49 6.86 13.93 -5.96
N TYR A 50 6.56 12.75 -5.41
CA TYR A 50 6.92 11.45 -5.96
C TYR A 50 5.73 10.74 -6.61
N ILE A 51 4.50 11.01 -6.17
CA ILE A 51 3.29 10.31 -6.64
C ILE A 51 3.08 10.48 -8.15
N GLU A 52 3.38 11.66 -8.71
CA GLU A 52 3.28 11.91 -10.16
C GLU A 52 4.18 10.97 -10.99
N HIS A 53 5.26 10.49 -10.39
CA HIS A 53 6.22 9.59 -11.03
C HIS A 53 5.92 8.12 -10.74
N PHE A 54 5.30 7.85 -9.60
CA PHE A 54 4.97 6.51 -9.11
C PHE A 54 3.48 6.46 -8.73
N PRO A 55 2.58 6.22 -9.71
CA PRO A 55 1.15 6.23 -9.45
C PRO A 55 0.69 5.08 -8.54
N PHE A 56 1.55 4.09 -8.31
CA PHE A 56 1.29 3.03 -7.32
C PHE A 56 1.77 3.46 -5.93
N VAL A 57 0.83 3.61 -5.00
CA VAL A 57 1.11 4.05 -3.63
C VAL A 57 0.60 3.04 -2.63
N GLN A 58 1.49 2.50 -1.81
CA GLN A 58 1.16 1.65 -0.68
C GLN A 58 1.11 2.49 0.60
N LEU A 59 0.02 2.42 1.35
CA LEU A 59 -0.10 3.00 2.67
C LEU A 59 -0.12 1.88 3.70
N LEU A 60 0.91 1.85 4.56
CA LEU A 60 0.88 0.98 5.72
C LEU A 60 -0.10 1.54 6.75
N ALA A 61 -0.93 0.65 7.30
CA ALA A 61 -1.85 0.91 8.41
C ALA A 61 -1.36 0.36 9.75
N VAL A 62 -0.12 -0.12 9.81
CA VAL A 62 0.57 -0.55 11.03
C VAL A 62 2.04 -0.12 10.96
N LYS A 63 2.76 -0.21 12.08
CA LYS A 63 4.21 0.02 12.05
C LYS A 63 4.89 -1.12 11.29
N PRO A 64 5.93 -0.85 10.47
CA PRO A 64 6.72 -1.90 9.85
C PRO A 64 7.24 -2.89 10.89
N GLY A 65 7.20 -4.18 10.57
CA GLY A 65 7.63 -5.24 11.48
C GLY A 65 6.71 -6.47 11.38
N TYR A 66 6.20 -6.90 12.53
CA TYR A 66 5.50 -8.18 12.67
C TYR A 66 4.02 -8.13 12.22
N SER A 67 3.48 -9.28 11.83
CA SER A 67 2.05 -9.46 11.50
C SER A 67 1.15 -9.43 12.74
N GLY A 68 -0.17 -9.32 12.55
CA GLY A 68 -1.16 -9.36 13.64
C GLY A 68 -1.37 -8.03 14.37
N GLN A 69 -0.69 -6.96 13.95
CA GLN A 69 -0.89 -5.62 14.50
C GLN A 69 -2.29 -5.06 14.18
N ARG A 70 -2.80 -4.22 15.07
CA ARG A 70 -4.11 -3.57 14.92
C ARG A 70 -4.07 -2.47 13.87
N PHE A 71 -5.05 -2.47 12.97
CA PHE A 71 -5.25 -1.44 11.94
C PHE A 71 -5.35 -0.03 12.53
N ASP A 72 -4.54 0.90 12.01
CA ASP A 72 -4.60 2.32 12.31
C ASP A 72 -5.62 3.02 11.40
N ARG A 73 -6.76 3.40 11.97
CA ARG A 73 -7.86 4.05 11.23
C ARG A 73 -7.48 5.42 10.66
N LYS A 74 -6.40 6.06 11.13
CA LYS A 74 -5.91 7.33 10.55
C LYS A 74 -5.49 7.19 9.09
N VAL A 75 -5.21 5.97 8.62
CA VAL A 75 -4.90 5.73 7.21
C VAL A 75 -6.12 5.97 6.31
N LEU A 76 -7.35 5.81 6.80
CA LEU A 76 -8.55 6.05 5.99
C LEU A 76 -8.61 7.50 5.48
N GLU A 77 -8.29 8.47 6.33
CA GLU A 77 -8.22 9.88 5.93
C GLU A 77 -7.16 10.09 4.85
N LYS A 78 -5.99 9.44 4.98
CA LYS A 78 -4.93 9.52 3.97
C LYS A 78 -5.37 8.98 2.62
N ILE A 79 -6.14 7.89 2.59
CA ILE A 79 -6.67 7.34 1.33
C ILE A 79 -7.56 8.38 0.65
N VAL A 80 -8.51 8.97 1.39
CA VAL A 80 -9.42 9.98 0.86
C VAL A 80 -8.65 11.19 0.31
N PHE A 81 -7.70 11.73 1.09
CA PHE A 81 -6.88 12.86 0.64
C PHE A 81 -6.06 12.53 -0.61
N LEU A 82 -5.45 11.35 -0.64
CA LEU A 82 -4.62 10.94 -1.76
C LEU A 82 -5.46 10.70 -3.03
N LYS A 83 -6.63 10.07 -2.94
CA LYS A 83 -7.52 9.89 -4.10
C LYS A 83 -8.13 11.21 -4.58
N ALA A 84 -8.35 12.18 -3.68
CA ALA A 84 -8.82 13.51 -4.07
C ALA A 84 -7.76 14.29 -4.88
N LEU A 85 -6.48 14.19 -4.52
CA LEU A 85 -5.38 14.87 -5.20
C LEU A 85 -4.86 14.12 -6.43
N HIS A 86 -4.89 12.79 -6.38
CA HIS A 86 -4.34 11.89 -7.40
C HIS A 86 -5.37 10.79 -7.72
N PRO A 87 -6.47 11.11 -8.42
CA PRO A 87 -7.56 10.15 -8.67
C PRO A 87 -7.12 8.90 -9.43
N ASP A 88 -6.12 9.05 -10.32
CA ASP A 88 -5.58 7.97 -11.14
C ASP A 88 -4.51 7.11 -10.42
N SER A 89 -4.16 7.45 -9.18
CA SER A 89 -3.25 6.63 -8.40
C SER A 89 -3.90 5.30 -8.02
N ILE A 90 -3.09 4.24 -8.02
CA ILE A 90 -3.46 2.91 -7.51
C ILE A 90 -3.01 2.86 -6.05
N VAL A 91 -3.97 2.76 -5.14
CA VAL A 91 -3.75 2.81 -3.70
C VAL A 91 -3.89 1.42 -3.09
N GLU A 92 -2.81 0.95 -2.47
CA GLU A 92 -2.77 -0.33 -1.77
C GLU A 92 -2.66 -0.13 -0.25
N ILE A 93 -3.43 -0.87 0.53
CA ILE A 93 -3.37 -0.82 2.00
C ILE A 93 -2.80 -2.11 2.55
N ASP A 94 -1.75 -1.97 3.37
CA ASP A 94 -1.08 -3.09 4.03
C ASP A 94 -1.06 -2.92 5.55
N GLY A 95 -1.37 -3.99 6.28
CA GLY A 95 -1.40 -4.05 7.73
C GLY A 95 -2.81 -4.03 8.33
N GLY A 96 -3.12 -5.01 9.18
CA GLY A 96 -4.39 -5.05 9.92
C GLY A 96 -5.66 -5.25 9.07
N VAL A 97 -5.53 -5.66 7.81
CA VAL A 97 -6.65 -5.89 6.88
C VAL A 97 -7.38 -7.19 7.22
N ASN A 98 -8.68 -7.09 7.49
CA ASN A 98 -9.61 -8.20 7.75
C ASN A 98 -11.03 -7.81 7.32
N ALA A 99 -12.01 -8.71 7.50
CA ALA A 99 -13.40 -8.47 7.09
C ALA A 99 -14.10 -7.28 7.77
N THR A 100 -13.59 -6.81 8.92
CA THR A 100 -14.13 -5.63 9.61
C THR A 100 -13.50 -4.32 9.15
N THR A 101 -12.25 -4.35 8.68
CA THR A 101 -11.52 -3.14 8.23
C THR A 101 -11.61 -2.93 6.72
N ALA A 102 -11.67 -4.01 5.93
CA ALA A 102 -11.72 -3.97 4.47
C ALA A 102 -12.89 -3.14 3.90
N PRO A 103 -14.13 -3.17 4.44
CA PRO A 103 -15.21 -2.33 3.93
C PRO A 103 -14.89 -0.83 4.05
N ALA A 104 -14.40 -0.39 5.21
CA ALA A 104 -14.04 1.01 5.42
C ALA A 104 -12.85 1.45 4.55
N ILE A 105 -11.91 0.53 4.27
CA ILE A 105 -10.79 0.79 3.35
C ILE A 105 -11.29 0.99 1.92
N LYS A 106 -12.22 0.13 1.47
CA LYS A 106 -12.86 0.25 0.17
C LYS A 106 -13.65 1.56 0.05
N ASP A 107 -14.46 1.88 1.07
CA ASP A 107 -15.27 3.10 1.09
C ASP A 107 -14.41 4.37 1.07
N ALA A 108 -13.21 4.32 1.64
CA ALA A 108 -12.24 5.42 1.58
C ALA A 108 -11.60 5.59 0.19
N GLY A 109 -11.77 4.62 -0.72
CA GLY A 109 -11.33 4.69 -2.12
C GLY A 109 -10.04 3.92 -2.45
N ALA A 110 -9.62 2.97 -1.61
CA ALA A 110 -8.46 2.14 -1.91
C ALA A 110 -8.75 1.13 -3.03
N ASP A 111 -7.74 0.86 -3.86
CA ASP A 111 -7.84 -0.03 -5.02
C ASP A 111 -7.44 -1.48 -4.68
N ILE A 112 -6.52 -1.65 -3.72
CA ILE A 112 -5.96 -2.94 -3.32
C ILE A 112 -5.86 -3.04 -1.80
N ILE A 113 -6.13 -4.22 -1.26
CA ILE A 113 -5.89 -4.56 0.15
C ILE A 113 -4.94 -5.75 0.25
N VAL A 114 -4.02 -5.71 1.21
CA VAL A 114 -3.09 -6.80 1.52
C VAL A 114 -3.50 -7.44 2.84
N SER A 115 -3.89 -8.72 2.79
CA SER A 115 -4.27 -9.48 3.99
C SER A 115 -3.35 -10.68 4.19
N GLY A 116 -2.63 -10.67 5.32
CA GLY A 116 -1.74 -11.74 5.76
C GLY A 116 -2.38 -12.58 6.87
N SER A 117 -2.10 -12.22 8.13
CA SER A 117 -2.47 -13.01 9.31
C SER A 117 -3.95 -13.39 9.35
N TYR A 118 -4.86 -12.48 8.97
CA TYR A 118 -6.29 -12.78 8.94
C TYR A 118 -6.64 -14.01 8.07
N ILE A 119 -5.98 -14.20 6.92
CA ILE A 119 -6.18 -15.38 6.08
C ILE A 119 -5.38 -16.56 6.62
N PHE A 120 -4.08 -16.38 6.89
CA PHE A 120 -3.17 -17.50 7.17
C PHE A 120 -3.35 -18.12 8.57
N GLU A 121 -3.84 -17.35 9.55
CA GLU A 121 -4.12 -17.83 10.91
C GLU A 121 -5.58 -18.29 11.08
N ALA A 122 -6.44 -18.10 10.07
CA ALA A 122 -7.81 -18.60 10.11
C ALA A 122 -7.85 -20.14 10.16
N LYS A 123 -8.81 -20.65 10.94
CA LYS A 123 -9.15 -22.08 10.97
C LYS A 123 -9.52 -22.60 9.58
N ASP A 124 -10.34 -21.83 8.85
CA ASP A 124 -10.65 -22.05 7.44
C ASP A 124 -10.14 -20.87 6.60
N LYS A 125 -8.94 -21.04 6.02
CA LYS A 125 -8.28 -20.07 5.15
C LYS A 125 -9.10 -19.77 3.90
N LYS A 126 -9.80 -20.77 3.36
CA LYS A 126 -10.62 -20.64 2.15
C LYS A 126 -11.86 -19.80 2.44
N ALA A 127 -12.48 -19.99 3.60
CA ALA A 127 -13.58 -19.14 4.06
C ALA A 127 -13.12 -17.69 4.27
N ALA A 128 -12.01 -17.46 4.98
CA ALA A 128 -11.47 -16.11 5.22
C ALA A 128 -11.13 -15.37 3.90
N TYR A 129 -10.49 -16.07 2.94
CA TYR A 129 -10.26 -15.51 1.61
C TYR A 129 -11.56 -15.17 0.87
N LYS A 130 -12.56 -16.07 0.92
CA LYS A 130 -13.85 -15.84 0.27
C LYS A 130 -14.62 -14.68 0.91
N GLU A 131 -14.45 -14.44 2.20
CA GLU A 131 -15.07 -13.31 2.90
C GLU A 131 -14.51 -11.99 2.38
N LEU A 132 -13.18 -11.87 2.32
CA LEU A 132 -12.53 -10.69 1.74
C LEU A 132 -12.82 -10.50 0.26
N LYS A 133 -12.88 -11.58 -0.52
CA LYS A 133 -13.15 -11.51 -1.98
C LYS A 133 -14.53 -10.95 -2.33
N LYS A 134 -15.48 -10.98 -1.39
CA LYS A 134 -16.84 -10.44 -1.60
C LYS A 134 -16.92 -8.93 -1.40
N ILE A 135 -15.90 -8.33 -0.80
CA ILE A 135 -15.78 -6.89 -0.56
C ILE A 135 -15.25 -6.26 -1.84
#